data_AF-A0A3D8VDT3-F1
#
_entry.id   AF-A0A3D8VDT3-F1
#
_cell.length_a   1.000
_cell.length_b   1.000
_cell.length_c   1.000
_cell.angle_alpha   90.00
_cell.angle_beta   90.00
_cell.angle_gamma   90.00
#
_symmetry.space_group_name_H-M   'P 1'
#
loop_
_entity.id
_entity.type
_entity.pdbx_description
1 polymer ?
#
loop_
_entity_poly.entity_id
_entity_poly.type
_entity_poly.pdbx_seq_one_letter_code
_entity_poly.pdbx_strand_id
1 'polypeptide(L)'
;MVDATVAPDAAFGSAVDPGALSDMRGGEAQLVDNDILVNGRVEDAIADDVLTGSNSVTSGSFANASGISTVIQNTGANVLIQNAMIVNVKFADAGP
;
A
#
# COMPACT_ATOMS: atom_id res chain seq x y z
N MET A 1 3.21 -13.64 37.24
CA MET A 1 2.56 -14.96 37.04
C MET A 1 1.21 -14.87 37.71
N VAL A 2 0.17 -14.47 36.96
CA VAL A 2 -1.20 -14.45 37.47
C VAL A 2 -1.90 -15.64 36.85
N ASP A 3 -2.03 -16.69 37.64
CA ASP A 3 -2.86 -17.86 37.37
C ASP A 3 -4.32 -17.43 37.47
N ALA A 4 -5.02 -17.44 36.34
CA ALA A 4 -6.46 -17.18 36.27
C ALA A 4 -7.17 -18.46 35.82
N THR A 5 -7.15 -19.49 36.66
CA THR A 5 -8.09 -20.61 36.59
C THR A 5 -9.49 -20.13 37.02
N VAL A 6 -10.14 -19.34 36.16
CA VAL A 6 -11.55 -18.96 36.32
C VAL A 6 -12.41 -20.18 36.03
N ALA A 7 -13.11 -20.69 37.05
CA ALA A 7 -14.08 -21.77 36.91
C ALA A 7 -15.17 -21.37 35.90
N PRO A 8 -15.64 -22.28 35.03
CA PRO A 8 -16.62 -21.94 34.00
C PRO A 8 -17.94 -21.52 34.66
N ASP A 9 -18.43 -20.33 34.30
CA ASP A 9 -19.81 -19.94 34.58
C ASP A 9 -20.72 -20.87 33.77
N ALA A 10 -21.55 -21.66 34.47
CA ALA A 10 -22.44 -22.64 33.85
C ALA A 10 -23.46 -22.01 32.88
N ALA A 11 -23.64 -20.67 32.92
CA ALA A 11 -24.47 -19.94 31.97
C ALA A 11 -23.78 -19.66 30.61
N PHE A 12 -22.45 -19.62 30.54
CA PHE A 12 -21.70 -19.14 29.35
C PHE A 12 -20.67 -20.14 28.79
N GLY A 13 -20.41 -21.27 29.46
CA GLY A 13 -19.50 -22.31 28.98
C GLY A 13 -18.02 -22.03 29.27
N SER A 14 -17.13 -22.85 28.70
CA SER A 14 -15.67 -22.72 28.90
C SER A 14 -15.10 -21.55 28.11
N ALA A 15 -14.23 -20.75 28.74
CA ALA A 15 -13.49 -19.69 28.07
C ALA A 15 -12.64 -20.27 26.92
N VAL A 16 -12.71 -19.65 25.75
CA VAL A 16 -11.89 -19.99 24.58
C VAL A 16 -10.51 -19.37 24.74
N ASP A 17 -9.47 -20.11 24.33
CA ASP A 17 -8.08 -19.61 24.34
C ASP A 17 -7.95 -18.31 23.49
N PRO A 18 -7.26 -17.27 23.99
CA PRO A 18 -7.08 -16.02 23.25
C PRO A 18 -6.39 -16.18 21.89
N GLY A 19 -5.48 -17.14 21.75
CA GLY A 19 -4.84 -17.49 20.48
C GLY A 19 -5.85 -18.09 19.50
N ALA A 20 -6.68 -19.01 19.97
CA ALA A 20 -7.76 -19.59 19.16
C ALA A 20 -8.79 -18.52 18.71
N LEU A 21 -9.15 -17.57 19.58
CA LEU A 21 -9.97 -16.42 19.19
C LEU A 21 -9.25 -15.52 18.18
N SER A 22 -7.94 -15.35 18.30
CA SER A 22 -7.14 -14.57 17.35
C SER A 22 -7.13 -15.18 15.96
N ASP A 23 -7.03 -16.51 15.87
CA ASP A 23 -7.08 -17.25 14.61
C ASP A 23 -8.51 -17.23 14.04
N MET A 24 -9.53 -17.36 14.88
CA MET A 24 -10.95 -17.29 14.49
C MET A 24 -11.45 -15.87 14.17
N ARG A 25 -10.73 -14.81 14.56
CA ARG A 25 -11.05 -13.39 14.23
C ARG A 25 -10.87 -13.05 12.75
N GLY A 26 -10.84 -14.05 11.87
CA GLY A 26 -10.70 -13.85 10.44
C GLY A 26 -9.26 -13.58 10.03
N GLY A 27 -8.28 -14.14 10.76
CA GLY A 27 -6.90 -14.29 10.28
C GLY A 27 -6.81 -15.29 9.11
N GLU A 28 -7.75 -15.20 8.18
CA GLU A 28 -7.71 -15.85 6.88
C GLU A 28 -6.33 -15.57 6.30
N ALA A 29 -5.67 -16.61 5.77
CA ALA A 29 -4.50 -16.44 4.92
C ALA A 29 -4.90 -15.51 3.79
N GLN A 30 -4.69 -14.21 3.99
CA GLN A 30 -5.16 -13.19 3.09
C GLN A 30 -4.26 -13.29 1.88
N LEU A 31 -4.71 -14.06 0.89
CA LEU A 31 -4.14 -14.02 -0.45
C LEU A 31 -4.39 -12.60 -0.96
N VAL A 32 -3.44 -11.71 -0.70
CA VAL A 32 -3.40 -10.40 -1.32
C VAL A 32 -2.82 -10.63 -2.71
N ASP A 33 -3.70 -10.75 -3.70
CA ASP A 33 -3.31 -10.77 -5.09
C ASP A 33 -3.17 -9.33 -5.59
N ASN A 34 -1.98 -8.99 -6.07
CA ASN A 34 -1.64 -7.65 -6.53
C ASN A 34 -1.11 -7.77 -7.95
N ASP A 35 -1.93 -7.39 -8.92
CA ASP A 35 -1.53 -7.34 -10.31
C ASP A 35 -1.49 -5.89 -10.81
N ILE A 36 -0.42 -5.55 -11.52
CA ILE A 36 -0.30 -4.28 -12.24
C ILE A 36 0.07 -4.59 -13.69
N LEU A 37 -0.90 -4.42 -14.57
CA LEU A 37 -0.71 -4.50 -16.01
C LEU A 37 -0.53 -3.10 -16.58
N VAL A 38 0.70 -2.76 -16.97
CA VAL A 38 1.02 -1.48 -17.59
C VAL A 38 1.44 -1.72 -19.03
N ASN A 39 0.55 -1.38 -19.95
CA ASN A 39 0.77 -1.49 -21.39
C ASN A 39 0.81 -0.11 -22.00
N GLY A 40 1.77 0.12 -22.88
CA GLY A 40 1.84 1.37 -23.59
C GLY A 40 2.86 1.32 -24.70
N ARG A 41 2.59 2.11 -25.73
CA ARG A 41 3.29 2.10 -27.01
C ARG A 41 3.39 3.55 -27.50
N VAL A 42 4.56 3.96 -27.96
CA VAL A 42 4.75 5.26 -28.64
C VAL A 42 5.22 4.96 -30.05
N GLU A 43 4.36 5.21 -31.03
CA GLU A 43 4.57 4.74 -32.41
C GLU A 43 4.23 5.83 -33.38
N ASP A 44 4.90 5.80 -34.53
CA ASP A 44 4.83 6.85 -35.56
C ASP A 44 5.07 8.26 -35.02
N ALA A 45 5.87 8.35 -33.95
CA ALA A 45 6.09 9.58 -33.22
C ALA A 45 7.22 10.39 -33.88
N ILE A 46 6.84 11.34 -34.73
CA ILE A 46 7.74 12.30 -35.37
C ILE A 46 7.72 13.59 -34.57
N ALA A 47 8.90 14.06 -34.16
CA ALA A 47 9.10 15.32 -33.45
C ALA A 47 10.09 16.17 -34.25
N ASP A 48 9.61 17.27 -34.83
CA ASP A 48 10.40 18.25 -35.58
C ASP A 48 10.20 19.64 -34.95
N ASP A 49 11.23 20.50 -34.97
CA ASP A 49 11.24 21.82 -34.32
C ASP A 49 10.83 21.83 -32.82
N VAL A 50 11.17 20.77 -32.07
CA VAL A 50 10.76 20.65 -30.66
C VAL A 50 11.73 21.35 -29.71
N LEU A 51 11.26 22.44 -29.09
CA LEU A 51 11.87 23.01 -27.90
C LEU A 51 11.31 22.33 -26.65
N THR A 52 12.10 21.47 -26.01
CA THR A 52 11.73 20.82 -24.75
C THR A 52 12.06 21.72 -23.56
N GLY A 53 11.21 21.72 -22.53
CA GLY A 53 11.44 22.47 -21.29
C GLY A 53 12.38 21.77 -20.30
N SER A 54 12.52 22.35 -19.12
CA SER A 54 13.20 21.71 -17.97
C SER A 54 12.19 21.22 -16.96
N ASN A 55 12.41 20.03 -16.44
CA ASN A 55 11.71 19.53 -15.26
C ASN A 55 12.49 19.98 -14.04
N SER A 56 11.91 20.86 -13.23
CA SER A 56 12.59 21.36 -12.03
C SER A 56 11.76 21.08 -10.78
N VAL A 57 12.35 20.34 -9.86
CA VAL A 57 11.89 20.16 -8.48
C VAL A 57 12.92 20.87 -7.62
N THR A 58 12.53 21.96 -6.98
CA THR A 58 13.46 22.87 -6.31
C THR A 58 13.42 22.70 -4.79
N SER A 59 14.25 23.46 -4.09
CA SER A 59 14.32 23.44 -2.63
C SER A 59 12.95 23.67 -2.01
N GLY A 60 12.49 22.73 -1.18
CA GLY A 60 11.20 22.81 -0.51
C GLY A 60 10.04 22.13 -1.24
N SER A 61 10.23 21.59 -2.45
CA SER A 61 9.14 20.94 -3.20
C SER A 61 8.50 19.74 -2.49
N PHE A 62 9.19 19.14 -1.53
CA PHE A 62 8.66 18.10 -0.64
C PHE A 62 8.92 18.40 0.84
N ALA A 63 9.19 19.66 1.20
CA ALA A 63 9.34 20.00 2.61
C ALA A 63 8.04 19.67 3.36
N ASN A 64 8.15 18.93 4.46
CA ASN A 64 7.02 18.41 5.24
C ASN A 64 6.13 17.38 4.50
N ALA A 65 6.60 16.79 3.39
CA ALA A 65 5.90 15.67 2.79
C ALA A 65 5.85 14.50 3.78
N SER A 66 4.65 13.97 4.02
CA SER A 66 4.40 12.81 4.87
C SER A 66 3.57 11.80 4.08
N GLY A 67 3.87 10.51 4.25
CA GLY A 67 3.33 9.46 3.40
C GLY A 67 4.14 9.28 2.12
N ILE A 68 3.46 8.97 1.01
CA ILE A 68 4.12 8.62 -0.26
C ILE A 68 4.01 9.80 -1.23
N SER A 69 5.16 10.30 -1.70
CA SER A 69 5.23 11.30 -2.76
C SER A 69 5.81 10.65 -4.01
N THR A 70 5.09 10.73 -5.13
CA THR A 70 5.58 10.26 -6.43
C THR A 70 5.62 11.42 -7.40
N VAL A 71 6.77 11.66 -8.01
CA VAL A 71 6.93 12.68 -9.04
C VAL A 71 7.49 12.03 -10.29
N ILE A 72 6.81 12.31 -11.40
CA ILE A 72 7.22 11.84 -12.70
C ILE A 72 7.25 13.05 -13.60
N GLN A 73 8.43 13.35 -14.12
CA GLN A 73 8.62 14.50 -14.96
C GLN A 73 9.18 14.02 -16.29
N ASN A 74 8.55 14.45 -17.37
CA ASN A 74 9.13 14.28 -18.68
C ASN A 74 9.12 15.59 -19.42
N THR A 75 10.29 15.95 -19.93
CA THR A 75 10.49 17.07 -20.85
C THR A 75 11.11 16.49 -22.09
N GLY A 76 10.24 16.29 -23.08
CA GLY A 76 10.53 15.59 -24.30
C GLY A 76 9.27 15.59 -25.16
N ALA A 77 9.44 15.55 -26.48
CA ALA A 77 8.38 15.06 -27.35
C ALA A 77 8.43 13.53 -27.39
N ASN A 78 7.32 12.90 -27.77
CA ASN A 78 7.24 11.45 -27.96
C ASN A 78 7.49 10.64 -26.67
N VAL A 79 6.98 11.12 -25.53
CA VAL A 79 7.15 10.41 -24.27
C VAL A 79 5.84 9.84 -23.77
N LEU A 80 5.87 8.53 -23.59
CA LEU A 80 4.93 7.79 -22.78
C LEU A 80 5.48 7.61 -21.37
N ILE A 81 4.70 8.06 -20.39
CA ILE A 81 4.98 7.86 -18.99
C ILE A 81 4.03 6.81 -18.44
N GLN A 82 4.61 5.79 -17.82
CA GLN A 82 3.91 4.63 -17.26
C GLN A 82 4.32 4.49 -15.79
N ASN A 83 3.52 5.02 -14.89
CA ASN A 83 3.69 4.81 -13.45
C ASN A 83 2.47 4.11 -12.88
N ALA A 84 2.72 3.06 -12.11
CA ALA A 84 1.70 2.35 -11.38
C ALA A 84 2.28 1.84 -10.06
N MET A 85 1.52 2.04 -8.99
CA MET A 85 1.93 1.72 -7.63
C MET A 85 0.76 1.06 -6.90
N ILE A 86 1.01 -0.12 -6.34
CA ILE A 86 0.10 -0.76 -5.39
C ILE A 86 0.64 -0.54 -3.98
N VAL A 87 -0.22 -0.06 -3.08
CA VAL A 87 0.10 0.13 -1.67
C VAL A 87 -0.86 -0.71 -0.83
N ASN A 88 -0.33 -1.70 -0.13
CA ASN A 88 -1.07 -2.50 0.83
C ASN A 88 -0.71 -2.05 2.24
N VAL A 89 -1.67 -1.48 2.97
CA VAL A 89 -1.50 -1.12 4.38
C VAL A 89 -2.29 -2.11 5.23
N LYS A 90 -1.58 -2.85 6.08
CA LYS A 90 -2.19 -3.67 7.13
C LYS A 90 -1.87 -3.02 8.47
N PHE A 91 -2.91 -2.64 9.18
CA PHE A 91 -2.77 -2.31 10.59
C PHE A 91 -2.90 -3.61 11.37
N ALA A 92 -1.90 -3.95 12.19
CA ALA A 92 -2.14 -4.92 13.25
C ALA A 92 -3.21 -4.33 14.17
N ASP A 93 -4.16 -5.16 14.61
CA ASP A 93 -5.05 -4.78 15.71
C ASP A 93 -4.16 -4.26 16.85
N ALA A 94 -4.49 -3.07 17.37
CA ALA A 94 -3.91 -2.63 18.62
C ALA A 94 -4.57 -3.50 19.69
N GLY A 95 -4.05 -4.71 19.85
CA GLY A 95 -4.48 -5.60 20.90
C GLY A 95 -4.43 -4.84 22.23
N PRO A 96 -5.42 -5.04 23.12
CA PRO A 96 -5.31 -4.54 24.49
C PRO A 96 -4.09 -5.13 25.20
#